data_AF-A0A4R3S3A7-F1
#
_entry.id   AF-A0A4R3S3A7-F1
#
_cell.length_a   1.000
_cell.length_b   1.000
_cell.length_c   1.000
_cell.angle_alpha   90.00
_cell.angle_beta   90.00
_cell.angle_gamma   90.00
#
_symmetry.space_group_name_H-M   'P 1'
#
loop_
_entity.id
_entity.type
_entity.pdbx_description
1 polymer ?
#
loop_
_entity_poly.entity_id
_entity_poly.type
_entity_poly.pdbx_seq_one_letter_code
_entity_poly.pdbx_strand_id
1 'polypeptide(L)' 'MSDFGRRASRAQNAPTVLLQGRVLPETRQAFKDAAEESGVSVAYYLDALARSLVAENGAMPLVEDPRRLNRVELPIPAA' A
#
# COMPACT_ATOMS: atom_id res chain seq x y z
N MET A 1 0.52 -26.23 -13.19
CA MET A 1 1.72 -25.38 -13.04
C MET A 1 1.47 -24.13 -13.86
N SER A 2 1.07 -23.03 -13.23
CA SER A 2 0.75 -21.80 -13.97
C SER A 2 2.03 -21.12 -14.41
N ASP A 3 2.09 -20.87 -15.71
CA ASP A 3 3.16 -20.26 -16.46
C ASP A 3 3.30 -18.78 -16.07
N PHE A 4 4.07 -18.49 -15.02
CA PHE A 4 4.48 -17.12 -14.72
C PHE A 4 5.54 -16.70 -15.72
N GLY A 5 5.10 -16.42 -16.96
CA GLY A 5 5.87 -15.71 -17.96
C GLY A 5 6.60 -14.54 -17.28
N ARG A 6 7.90 -14.44 -17.59
CA ARG A 6 8.94 -13.65 -16.92
C ARG A 6 8.44 -12.25 -16.49
N ARG A 7 7.81 -12.14 -15.32
CA ARG A 7 7.34 -10.88 -14.75
C ARG A 7 8.52 -9.91 -14.67
N ALA A 8 8.29 -8.65 -15.00
CA ALA A 8 9.32 -7.64 -14.86
C ALA A 8 9.78 -7.59 -13.39
N SER A 9 11.08 -7.76 -13.19
CA SER A 9 11.71 -7.81 -11.88
C SER A 9 12.70 -6.66 -11.71
N ARG A 10 13.02 -6.35 -10.45
CA ARG A 10 14.09 -5.38 -10.14
C ARG A 10 15.43 -5.88 -10.70
N ALA A 11 16.36 -4.94 -10.91
CA ALA A 11 17.74 -5.28 -11.24
C ALA A 11 18.30 -6.30 -10.24
N GLN A 12 19.09 -7.25 -10.73
CA GLN A 12 19.76 -8.25 -9.88
C GLN A 12 20.57 -7.54 -8.79
N ASN A 13 20.42 -7.99 -7.55
CA ASN A 13 21.12 -7.48 -6.35
C ASN A 13 20.75 -6.06 -5.90
N ALA A 14 19.60 -5.52 -6.30
CA ALA A 14 19.11 -4.27 -5.70
C ALA A 14 18.86 -4.47 -4.19
N PRO A 15 19.42 -3.64 -3.30
CA PRO A 15 19.20 -3.75 -1.86
C PRO A 15 17.73 -3.49 -1.54
N THR A 16 17.12 -4.40 -0.78
CA THR A 16 15.72 -4.29 -0.36
C THR A 16 15.57 -4.65 1.11
N VAL A 17 14.62 -3.99 1.77
CA VAL A 17 14.19 -4.31 3.14
C VAL A 17 12.74 -4.77 3.14
N LEU A 18 12.37 -5.58 4.13
CA LEU A 18 11.01 -6.09 4.27
C LEU A 18 10.13 -5.03 4.95
N LEU A 19 9.07 -4.60 4.26
CA LEU A 19 7.99 -3.80 4.83
C LEU A 19 6.77 -4.69 5.03
N GLN A 20 6.38 -4.90 6.29
CA GLN A 20 5.25 -5.76 6.66
C GLN A 20 4.20 -4.98 7.45
N GLY A 21 2.94 -5.15 7.07
CA GLY A 21 1.78 -4.59 7.73
C GLY A 21 0.58 -5.52 7.58
N ARG A 22 -0.39 -5.41 8.49
CA ARG A 22 -1.68 -6.06 8.34
C ARG A 22 -2.59 -5.17 7.50
N VAL A 23 -3.29 -5.78 6.56
CA VAL A 23 -4.27 -5.13 5.69
C VAL A 23 -5.53 -5.97 5.67
N LEU A 24 -6.65 -5.36 5.27
CA LEU A 24 -7.89 -6.08 5.05
C LEU A 24 -7.73 -7.07 3.87
N PRO A 25 -8.43 -8.23 3.88
CA PRO A 25 -8.34 -9.22 2.81
C PRO A 25 -8.63 -8.66 1.41
N GLU A 26 -9.64 -7.81 1.29
CA GLU A 26 -10.05 -7.14 0.05
C GLU A 26 -8.97 -6.19 -0.47
N THR A 27 -8.31 -5.43 0.41
CA THR A 27 -7.18 -4.56 0.04
C THR A 27 -6.01 -5.39 -0.47
N ARG A 28 -5.73 -6.52 0.18
CA ARG A 28 -4.69 -7.44 -0.29
C ARG A 28 -5.00 -8.01 -1.67
N GLN A 29 -6.27 -8.34 -1.93
CA GLN A 29 -6.67 -8.88 -3.23
C GLN A 29 -6.57 -7.81 -4.33
N ALA A 30 -7.02 -6.58 -4.06
CA ALA A 30 -6.86 -5.46 -5.00
C ALA A 30 -5.40 -5.23 -5.43
N PHE A 31 -4.45 -5.28 -4.48
CA PHE A 31 -3.03 -5.17 -4.81
C PHE A 31 -2.49 -6.36 -5.63
N LYS A 32 -3.04 -7.56 -5.42
CA LYS A 32 -2.66 -8.74 -6.21
C LYS A 32 -3.14 -8.60 -7.65
N ASP A 33 -4.41 -8.23 -7.83
CA ASP A 33 -5.04 -8.11 -9.15
C ASP A 33 -4.33 -7.02 -9.97
N ALA A 34 -4.09 -5.85 -9.37
CA ALA A 34 -3.41 -4.75 -10.05
C ALA A 34 -1.95 -5.10 -10.42
N ALA A 35 -1.23 -5.84 -9.56
CA ALA A 35 0.12 -6.29 -9.87
C ALA A 35 0.15 -7.32 -11.01
N GLU A 36 -0.84 -8.20 -11.06
CA GLU A 36 -1.01 -9.20 -12.12
C GLU A 36 -1.34 -8.55 -13.46
N GLU A 37 -2.29 -7.62 -13.48
CA GLU A 37 -2.63 -6.81 -14.67
C GLU A 37 -1.44 -5.99 -15.16
N SER A 38 -0.61 -5.51 -14.23
CA SER A 38 0.63 -4.79 -14.53
C SER A 38 1.80 -5.71 -14.93
N GLY A 39 1.65 -7.04 -14.88
CA GLY A 39 2.70 -8.00 -15.23
C GLY A 39 3.91 -8.01 -14.28
N VAL A 40 3.74 -7.56 -13.04
CA VAL A 40 4.82 -7.41 -12.04
C VAL A 40 4.53 -8.19 -10.76
N SER A 41 5.53 -8.30 -9.87
CA SER A 41 5.29 -8.81 -8.52
C SER A 41 4.54 -7.79 -7.66
N VAL A 42 3.76 -8.25 -6.68
CA VAL A 42 3.06 -7.36 -5.72
C VAL A 42 4.05 -6.44 -4.97
N ALA A 43 5.21 -6.97 -4.59
CA ALA A 43 6.24 -6.19 -3.91
C ALA A 43 6.84 -5.09 -4.81
N TYR A 44 6.92 -5.34 -6.12
CA TYR A 44 7.33 -4.32 -7.09
C TYR A 44 6.23 -3.29 -7.31
N TYR A 45 4.99 -3.75 -7.50
CA TYR A 45 3.83 -2.89 -7.67
C TYR A 45 3.68 -1.88 -6.52
N LEU A 46 3.75 -2.35 -5.27
CA LEU A 46 3.62 -1.48 -4.10
C LEU A 46 4.73 -0.42 -3.99
N ASP A 47 5.97 -0.79 -4.30
CA ASP A 47 7.11 0.14 -4.32
C ASP A 47 6.99 1.15 -5.46
N ALA A 48 6.55 0.70 -6.65
CA ALA A 48 6.31 1.58 -7.80
C ALA A 48 5.16 2.56 -7.52
N LEU A 49 4.05 2.08 -6.93
CA LEU A 49 2.93 2.91 -6.51
C LEU A 49 3.33 3.94 -5.45
N ALA A 50 4.13 3.53 -4.46
CA ALA A 50 4.64 4.44 -3.45
C ALA A 50 5.51 5.55 -4.07
N ARG A 51 6.36 5.21 -5.05
CA ARG A 51 7.18 6.18 -5.78
C ARG A 51 6.36 7.11 -6.66
N SER A 52 5.29 6.62 -7.30
CA SER A 52 4.41 7.49 -8.11
C SER A 52 3.71 8.52 -7.22
N LEU A 53 3.22 8.10 -6.04
CA LEU A 53 2.64 9.02 -5.06
C LEU A 53 3.65 10.08 -4.59
N VAL A 54 4.91 9.71 -4.38
CA VAL A 54 5.97 10.69 -4.03
C VAL A 54 6.27 11.63 -5.20
N ALA A 55 6.32 11.10 -6.42
CA ALA A 55 6.55 11.92 -7.61
C ALA A 55 5.43 12.95 -7.84
N GLU A 56 4.18 12.57 -7.56
CA GLU A 56 3.00 13.43 -7.69
C GLU A 56 2.89 14.46 -6.54
N ASN A 57 3.18 14.06 -5.30
CA ASN A 57 2.95 14.90 -4.12
C ASN A 57 4.23 15.56 -3.56
N GLY A 58 5.41 15.27 -4.12
CA GLY A 58 6.72 15.68 -3.60
C GLY A 58 7.18 14.94 -2.34
N ALA A 59 6.29 14.22 -1.67
CA ALA A 59 6.56 13.43 -0.48
C ALA A 59 5.55 12.28 -0.35
N MET A 60 5.79 11.35 0.59
CA MET A 60 4.83 10.30 0.90
C MET A 60 3.58 10.95 1.56
N PRO A 61 2.37 10.72 1.05
CA PRO A 61 1.16 11.28 1.65
C PRO A 61 1.00 10.82 3.10
N LEU A 62 0.63 11.76 3.97
CA LEU A 62 0.26 11.45 5.34
C LEU A 62 -1.18 10.97 5.40
N VAL A 63 -1.44 9.93 6.18
CA VAL A 63 -2.79 9.45 6.49
C VAL A 63 -3.26 10.07 7.80
N GLU A 64 -4.55 10.42 7.86
CA GLU A 64 -5.15 10.99 9.07
C GLU A 64 -5.17 9.96 10.22
N ASP A 65 -4.92 10.42 11.45
CA ASP A 65 -4.96 9.56 12.63
C ASP A 65 -6.41 9.12 12.91
N PRO A 66 -6.72 7.82 12.85
CA PRO A 66 -8.07 7.32 13.08
C PRO A 66 -8.60 7.66 14.48
N ARG A 67 -7.74 7.96 15.45
CA ARG A 67 -8.15 8.39 16.80
C ARG A 67 -8.73 9.81 16.84
N ARG A 68 -8.45 10.64 15.83
CA ARG A 68 -9.01 11.99 15.74
C ARG A 68 -10.46 11.98 15.26
N LEU A 69 -10.83 11.01 14.43
CA LEU A 69 -12.19 10.86 13.90
C LEU A 69 -13.23 10.50 14.97
N ASN A 70 -12.80 9.86 16.08
CA ASN A 70 -13.70 9.39 17.15
C ASN A 70 -13.85 10.37 18.31
N ARG A 71 -13.28 11.58 18.23
CA ARG A 71 -13.49 12.65 19.22
C ARG A 71 -14.75 13.43 18.91
N VAL A 72 -15.90 12.77 19.01
CA VAL A 72 -17.17 13.47 19.19
C VAL A 72 -17.25 13.76 20.69
N GLU A 73 -17.23 15.03 21.09
CA GLU A 73 -17.50 15.42 22.47
C GLU A 73 -18.88 14.90 22.85
N LEU A 74 -18.93 13.93 23.77
CA LEU A 74 -20.21 13.48 24.32
C LEU A 74 -20.73 14.62 25.22
N PRO A 75 -21.93 15.17 24.95
CA PRO A 75 -22.48 16.22 25.81
C PRO A 75 -22.70 15.62 27.20
N ILE A 76 -21.99 16.13 28.19
CA ILE A 76 -22.26 15.82 29.59
C ILE A 76 -23.55 16.56 29.96
N PRO A 77 -24.64 15.89 30.33
CA PRO A 77 -25.83 16.58 30.79
C PRO A 77 -25.50 17.31 32.10
N ALA A 78 -25.78 18.62 32.14
CA ALA A 78 -25.71 19.40 33.37
C ALA A 78 -26.73 18.83 34.38
N ALA A 79 -26.25 18.51 35.58
CA ALA A 79 -27.05 17.99 36.69
C ALA A 79 -27.85 19.10 37.39
#